data_AF-A0A0V0IVT3-F1
#
_entry.id   AF-A0A0V0IVT3-F1
#
_cell.length_a   1.000
_cell.length_b   1.000
_cell.length_c   1.000
_cell.angle_alpha   90.00
_cell.angle_beta   90.00
_cell.angle_gamma   90.00
#
_symmetry.space_group_name_H-M   'P 1'
#
loop_
_entity.id
_entity.type
_entity.pdbx_description
1 polymer ?
#
loop_
_entity_poly.entity_id
_entity_poly.type
_entity_poly.pdbx_seq_one_letter_code
_entity_poly.pdbx_strand_id
1 'polypeptide(L)'
;MGMGKTVQAIALVLAQCELKKATSGSSILSSSLGTSQELPTVKGTLVVCPLIGALQWIREIERCTIKGSNKTLLYHGADREKCMYKLEEYDFVITTYSTIQADYIPKRKKQNSSVGEDVSRRKSVLHSVKWDRIILDEAHCIKSVHSNSTKAVLALESFYKWALTGTPLQNHIGELYSVVRFLQVTPYVCYFCEDCNCTGLDFSFDACPQCSHQPARHFLWWKKYIEEPSWSYDDEGRDAMVWLKHKILKSLLLRRTKKERAVDLALPTKTICPGWKCD
;
A
#
# COMPACT_ATOMS: atom_id res chain seq x y z
N MET A 1 0.06 4.33 -18.98
CA MET A 1 0.29 5.71 -18.47
C MET A 1 -0.60 6.70 -19.22
N GLY A 2 -0.93 7.84 -18.60
CA GLY A 2 -1.70 8.92 -19.25
C GLY A 2 -3.23 8.78 -19.23
N MET A 3 -3.82 8.17 -18.20
CA MET A 3 -5.28 8.07 -18.03
C MET A 3 -5.78 8.83 -16.78
N GLY A 4 -4.99 9.79 -16.27
CA GLY A 4 -5.38 10.63 -15.15
C GLY A 4 -5.49 9.93 -13.80
N LYS A 5 -4.70 8.86 -13.53
CA LYS A 5 -4.75 8.12 -12.25
C LYS A 5 -4.59 9.04 -11.04
N THR A 6 -3.60 9.94 -11.11
CA THR A 6 -3.28 10.92 -10.07
C THR A 6 -4.45 11.87 -9.81
N VAL A 7 -5.02 12.47 -10.88
CA VAL A 7 -6.17 13.39 -10.76
C VAL A 7 -7.39 12.69 -10.17
N GLN A 8 -7.68 11.46 -10.58
CA GLN A 8 -8.79 10.67 -10.02
C GLN A 8 -8.57 10.35 -8.53
N ALA A 9 -7.33 10.03 -8.14
CA ALA A 9 -6.99 9.79 -6.75
C ALA A 9 -7.12 11.06 -5.89
N ILE A 10 -6.67 12.22 -6.40
CA ILE A 10 -6.85 13.53 -5.74
C ILE A 10 -8.34 13.84 -5.59
N ALA A 11 -9.13 13.70 -6.66
CA ALA A 11 -10.57 13.94 -6.62
C ALA A 11 -11.28 13.05 -5.58
N LEU A 12 -10.87 11.79 -5.47
CA LEU A 12 -11.40 10.86 -4.46
C LEU A 12 -11.06 11.30 -3.03
N VAL A 13 -9.86 11.84 -2.78
CA VAL A 13 -9.49 12.39 -1.46
C VAL A 13 -10.38 13.59 -1.14
N LEU A 14 -10.47 14.56 -2.04
CA LEU A 14 -11.24 15.79 -1.84
C LEU A 14 -12.73 15.50 -1.63
N ALA A 15 -13.32 14.63 -2.45
CA ALA A 15 -14.71 14.24 -2.31
C ALA A 15 -15.01 13.59 -0.95
N GLN A 16 -14.12 12.72 -0.45
CA GLN A 16 -14.31 12.12 0.87
C GLN A 16 -14.15 13.15 2.00
N CYS A 17 -13.22 14.10 1.87
CA CYS A 17 -13.08 15.18 2.84
C CYS A 17 -14.36 16.03 2.93
N GLU A 18 -14.97 16.39 1.79
CA GLU A 18 -16.23 17.14 1.76
C GLU A 18 -17.40 16.35 2.35
N LEU A 19 -17.53 15.07 2.03
CA LEU A 19 -18.54 14.20 2.64
C LEU A 19 -18.39 14.14 4.16
N LYS A 20 -17.16 13.98 4.66
CA LYS A 20 -16.87 13.95 6.10
C LYS A 20 -17.20 15.29 6.78
N LYS A 21 -16.93 16.44 6.14
CA LYS A 21 -17.32 17.76 6.66
C LYS A 21 -18.83 17.89 6.78
N ALA A 22 -19.57 17.45 5.76
CA ALA A 22 -21.03 17.44 5.78
C ALA A 22 -21.60 16.55 6.89
N THR A 23 -21.02 15.37 7.14
CA THR A 23 -21.48 14.45 8.20
C THR A 23 -21.03 14.88 9.60
N SER A 24 -19.90 15.57 9.74
CA SER A 24 -19.37 16.06 11.03
C SER A 24 -20.23 17.16 11.67
N GLY A 25 -21.16 17.76 10.92
CA GLY A 25 -22.19 18.65 11.47
C GLY A 25 -23.30 17.93 12.25
N SER A 26 -23.29 16.59 12.30
CA SER A 26 -24.43 15.78 12.79
C SER A 26 -24.08 14.64 13.77
N SER A 27 -22.84 14.50 14.25
CA SER A 27 -22.48 13.42 15.19
C SER A 27 -21.80 13.93 16.47
N ILE A 28 -22.59 14.14 17.51
CA ILE A 28 -22.17 13.93 18.90
C ILE A 28 -22.14 12.41 19.11
N LEU A 29 -21.09 11.92 19.80
CA LEU A 29 -20.81 10.53 20.23
C LEU A 29 -19.95 9.67 19.30
N SER A 30 -18.69 9.48 19.68
CA SER A 30 -18.16 8.16 20.06
C SER A 30 -16.73 8.27 20.59
N SER A 31 -16.59 8.79 21.80
CA SER A 31 -15.44 8.45 22.65
C SER A 31 -15.70 7.06 23.23
N SER A 32 -15.32 6.01 22.51
CA SER A 32 -15.25 4.67 23.11
C SER A 32 -13.91 4.52 23.82
N LEU A 33 -13.94 4.42 25.15
CA LEU A 33 -12.85 3.90 25.95
C LEU A 33 -12.58 2.44 25.53
N GLY A 34 -11.41 2.19 24.96
CA GLY A 34 -10.90 0.86 24.66
C GLY A 34 -9.46 0.74 25.15
N THR A 35 -9.24 -0.07 26.17
CA THR A 35 -7.92 -0.37 26.73
C THR A 35 -7.19 -1.32 25.78
N SER A 36 -6.47 -0.76 24.81
CA SER A 36 -5.39 -1.40 24.01
C SER A 36 -4.64 -0.28 23.29
N GLN A 37 -3.32 -0.36 23.15
CA GLN A 37 -2.47 0.69 22.57
C GLN A 37 -2.79 0.95 21.07
N GLU A 38 -3.90 1.60 20.76
CA GLU A 38 -4.24 2.03 19.39
C GLU A 38 -3.44 3.29 19.02
N LEU A 39 -2.90 3.32 17.80
CA LEU A 39 -2.16 4.47 17.30
C LEU A 39 -3.08 5.69 17.12
N PRO A 40 -2.58 6.92 17.36
CA PRO A 40 -3.32 8.14 17.06
C PRO A 40 -3.73 8.17 15.58
N THR A 41 -5.02 8.39 15.31
CA THR A 41 -5.57 8.41 13.96
C THR A 41 -5.45 9.80 13.35
N VAL A 42 -4.85 9.90 12.18
CA VAL A 42 -4.75 11.16 11.40
C VAL A 42 -5.72 11.13 10.23
N LYS A 43 -6.43 12.24 9.99
CA LYS A 43 -7.38 12.38 8.88
C LYS A 43 -6.70 12.51 7.50
N GLY A 44 -5.38 12.72 7.47
CA GLY A 44 -4.61 12.94 6.26
C GLY A 44 -4.45 11.70 5.39
N THR A 45 -4.20 11.93 4.10
CA THR A 45 -3.81 10.90 3.12
C THR A 45 -2.30 10.87 2.96
N LEU A 46 -1.69 9.71 3.19
CA LEU A 46 -0.29 9.45 2.89
C LEU A 46 -0.13 8.97 1.46
N VAL A 47 0.64 9.69 0.66
CA VAL A 47 1.03 9.30 -0.70
C VAL A 47 2.47 8.86 -0.69
N VAL A 48 2.73 7.63 -1.14
CA VAL A 48 4.07 7.06 -1.29
C VAL A 48 4.35 6.87 -2.77
N CYS A 49 5.38 7.51 -3.28
CA CYS A 49 5.70 7.49 -4.70
C CYS A 49 7.21 7.52 -4.96
N PRO A 50 7.68 7.26 -6.19
CA PRO A 50 9.05 7.59 -6.57
C PRO A 50 9.31 9.10 -6.40
N LEU A 51 10.58 9.50 -6.23
CA LEU A 51 10.93 10.91 -5.98
C LEU A 51 10.40 11.87 -7.07
N ILE A 52 10.51 11.47 -8.35
CA ILE A 52 9.98 12.24 -9.48
C ILE A 52 8.45 12.37 -9.38
N GLY A 53 7.78 11.31 -8.91
CA GLY A 53 6.33 11.31 -8.68
C GLY A 53 5.91 12.29 -7.59
N ALA A 54 6.73 12.49 -6.54
CA ALA A 54 6.38 13.38 -5.43
C ALA A 54 6.16 14.83 -5.91
N LEU A 55 7.08 15.33 -6.73
CA LEU A 55 6.98 16.67 -7.33
C LEU A 55 5.80 16.79 -8.32
N GLN A 56 5.43 15.69 -8.98
CA GLN A 56 4.25 15.67 -9.84
C GLN A 56 2.96 15.73 -9.01
N TRP A 57 2.87 14.98 -7.92
CA TRP A 57 1.71 15.02 -7.02
C TRP A 57 1.47 16.41 -6.45
N ILE A 58 2.50 17.10 -5.97
CA ILE A 58 2.38 18.47 -5.45
C ILE A 58 1.79 19.40 -6.52
N ARG A 59 2.39 19.42 -7.72
CA ARG A 59 1.92 20.26 -8.83
C ARG A 59 0.48 19.94 -9.23
N GLU A 60 0.10 18.66 -9.26
CA GLU A 60 -1.26 18.24 -9.62
C GLU A 60 -2.27 18.62 -8.54
N ILE A 61 -1.91 18.52 -7.26
CA ILE A 61 -2.76 18.97 -6.15
C ILE A 61 -2.97 20.48 -6.25
N GLU A 62 -1.90 21.26 -6.39
CA GLU A 62 -1.98 22.73 -6.54
C GLU A 62 -2.80 23.15 -7.77
N ARG A 63 -2.69 22.40 -8.87
CA ARG A 63 -3.44 22.66 -10.11
C ARG A 63 -4.92 22.34 -9.99
N CYS A 64 -5.26 21.26 -9.27
CA CYS A 64 -6.64 20.76 -9.20
C CYS A 64 -7.41 21.27 -7.97
N THR A 65 -6.79 22.10 -7.12
CA THR A 65 -7.42 22.61 -5.89
C THR A 65 -7.35 24.12 -5.80
N ILE A 66 -8.28 24.70 -5.06
CA ILE A 66 -8.29 26.15 -4.81
C ILE A 66 -7.12 26.45 -3.87
N LYS A 67 -6.34 27.50 -4.17
CA LYS A 67 -5.21 27.89 -3.32
C LYS A 67 -5.64 28.07 -1.86
N GLY A 68 -4.96 27.41 -0.94
CA GLY A 68 -5.25 27.45 0.49
C GLY A 68 -6.41 26.56 0.96
N SER A 69 -7.07 25.82 0.05
CA SER A 69 -8.15 24.88 0.43
C SER A 69 -7.65 23.57 1.03
N ASN A 70 -6.36 23.25 0.87
CA ASN A 70 -5.72 22.08 1.43
C ASN A 70 -4.31 22.40 1.95
N LYS A 71 -3.87 21.58 2.90
CA LYS A 71 -2.51 21.60 3.44
C LYS A 71 -1.76 20.38 2.94
N THR A 72 -0.68 20.60 2.19
CA THR A 72 0.17 19.54 1.63
C THR A 72 1.57 19.60 2.24
N LEU A 73 2.08 18.46 2.72
CA LEU A 73 3.44 18.31 3.24
C LEU A 73 4.26 17.39 2.33
N LEU A 74 5.43 17.85 1.90
CA LEU A 74 6.47 16.98 1.34
C LEU A 74 7.38 16.49 2.47
N TYR A 75 7.23 15.22 2.84
CA TYR A 75 8.05 14.57 3.85
C TYR A 75 9.26 13.90 3.18
N HIS A 76 10.36 14.65 3.08
CA HIS A 76 11.61 14.20 2.45
C HIS A 76 12.82 15.00 2.98
N GLY A 77 14.03 14.45 2.88
CA GLY A 77 15.28 15.17 3.20
C GLY A 77 15.54 15.31 4.70
N ALA A 78 16.55 16.10 5.07
CA ALA A 78 17.02 16.25 6.45
C ALA A 78 16.06 17.07 7.34
N ASP A 79 15.29 17.99 6.76
CA ASP A 79 14.36 18.84 7.50
C ASP A 79 13.07 18.11 7.94
N ARG A 80 12.89 16.84 7.57
CA ARG A 80 11.70 16.05 7.88
C ARG A 80 11.49 15.80 9.39
N GLU A 81 12.55 15.89 10.19
CA GLU A 81 12.49 15.81 11.66
C GLU A 81 11.82 17.05 12.28
N LYS A 82 11.82 18.21 11.60
CA LYS A 82 11.16 19.42 12.11
C LYS A 82 9.63 19.36 11.94
N CYS A 83 9.13 18.53 11.03
CA CYS A 83 7.71 18.34 10.76
C CYS A 83 7.01 17.36 11.74
N MET A 84 7.75 16.86 12.75
CA MET A 84 7.37 15.76 13.66
C MET A 84 6.05 15.92 14.40
N TYR A 85 5.53 17.14 14.60
CA TYR A 85 4.47 17.39 15.58
C TYR A 85 3.09 17.73 15.00
N LYS A 86 2.92 17.77 13.68
CA LYS A 86 1.70 18.35 13.07
C LYS A 86 1.16 17.57 11.86
N LEU A 87 1.38 16.25 11.78
CA LEU A 87 0.85 15.43 10.67
C LEU A 87 -0.68 15.53 10.54
N GLU A 88 -1.38 15.71 11.66
CA GLU A 88 -2.84 15.88 11.71
C GLU A 88 -3.36 17.16 11.04
N GLU A 89 -2.51 18.17 10.83
CA GLU A 89 -2.89 19.40 10.15
C GLU A 89 -2.89 19.27 8.62
N TYR A 90 -2.27 18.22 8.07
CA TYR A 90 -2.09 18.07 6.62
C TYR A 90 -3.13 17.12 6.01
N ASP A 91 -3.77 17.55 4.93
CA ASP A 91 -4.67 16.73 4.13
C ASP A 91 -3.89 15.72 3.29
N PHE A 92 -2.73 16.14 2.77
CA PHE A 92 -1.83 15.32 1.97
C PHE A 92 -0.43 15.32 2.60
N VAL A 93 0.10 14.13 2.84
CA VAL A 93 1.51 13.93 3.19
C VAL A 93 2.14 13.09 2.09
N ILE A 94 3.11 13.64 1.39
CA ILE A 94 3.78 12.99 0.25
C ILE A 94 5.18 12.59 0.66
N THR A 95 5.55 11.34 0.45
CA THR A 95 6.87 10.81 0.79
C THR A 95 7.34 9.84 -0.28
N THR A 96 8.59 9.40 -0.17
CA THR A 96 9.19 8.44 -1.09
C THR A 96 9.36 7.06 -0.44
N TYR A 97 9.39 6.02 -1.27
CA TYR A 97 9.73 4.66 -0.83
C TYR A 97 11.08 4.60 -0.10
N SER A 98 12.07 5.36 -0.57
CA SER A 98 13.39 5.45 0.06
C SER A 98 13.35 6.14 1.43
N THR A 99 12.51 7.17 1.59
CA THR A 99 12.36 7.89 2.87
C THR A 99 11.67 7.00 3.91
N ILE A 100 10.57 6.35 3.53
CA ILE A 100 9.89 5.38 4.41
C ILE A 100 10.84 4.26 4.82
N GLN A 101 11.64 3.74 3.89
CA GLN A 101 12.63 2.72 4.20
C GLN A 101 13.69 3.22 5.19
N ALA A 102 14.22 4.43 4.97
CA ALA A 102 15.26 5.00 5.82
C ALA A 102 14.79 5.24 7.26
N ASP A 103 13.53 5.65 7.42
CA ASP A 103 12.96 5.95 8.74
C ASP A 103 12.42 4.70 9.44
N TYR A 104 12.19 3.61 8.70
CA TYR A 104 11.68 2.37 9.28
C TYR A 104 12.74 1.60 10.04
N ILE A 105 12.60 1.57 11.37
CA ILE A 105 13.40 0.76 12.26
C ILE A 105 12.65 -0.56 12.55
N PRO A 106 13.13 -1.72 12.06
CA PRO A 106 12.47 -3.00 12.30
C PRO A 106 12.45 -3.34 13.80
N LYS A 107 11.38 -4.01 14.25
CA LYS A 107 11.33 -4.60 15.59
C LYS A 107 12.40 -5.70 15.71
N ARG A 108 13.59 -5.39 16.26
CA ARG A 108 14.58 -6.41 16.62
C ARG A 108 14.03 -7.31 17.73
N LYS A 109 14.10 -8.63 17.55
CA LYS A 109 13.91 -9.63 18.62
C LYS A 109 14.89 -9.30 19.75
N LYS A 110 14.41 -9.26 21.01
CA LYS A 110 15.26 -9.17 22.20
C LYS A 110 16.26 -10.33 22.13
N GLN A 111 17.51 -10.07 21.75
CA GLN A 111 18.63 -10.92 22.10
C GLN A 111 19.48 -10.13 23.08
N ASN A 112 19.53 -10.64 24.32
CA ASN A 112 20.47 -10.36 25.40
C ASN A 112 21.21 -9.02 25.30
N SER A 113 20.62 -7.96 25.84
CA SER A 113 21.36 -6.76 26.22
C SER A 113 20.86 -6.31 27.57
N SER A 114 21.52 -6.85 28.59
CA SER A 114 21.43 -6.41 29.98
C SER A 114 22.22 -5.13 30.14
N VAL A 115 21.61 -3.96 29.89
CA VAL A 115 21.79 -2.71 30.65
C VAL A 115 20.55 -1.87 30.37
N GLY A 116 19.92 -1.40 31.44
CA GLY A 116 18.71 -0.59 31.38
C GLY A 116 18.94 0.72 30.65
N GLU A 117 18.25 0.89 29.53
CA GLU A 117 17.82 2.19 29.06
C GLU A 117 16.44 1.98 28.43
N ASP A 118 15.43 2.54 29.08
CA ASP A 118 14.03 2.52 28.67
C ASP A 118 13.82 3.43 27.44
N VAL A 119 14.56 3.16 26.36
CA VAL A 119 14.31 3.73 25.05
C VAL A 119 13.18 2.90 24.46
N SER A 120 11.95 3.21 24.87
CA SER A 120 10.74 2.93 24.10
C SER A 120 11.08 3.12 22.61
N ARG A 121 11.16 1.99 21.88
CA ARG A 121 11.60 1.93 20.48
C ARG A 121 10.88 3.02 19.70
N ARG A 122 11.56 4.11 19.33
CA ARG A 122 10.96 5.22 18.60
C ARG A 122 10.47 4.68 17.25
N LYS A 123 9.15 4.44 17.13
CA LYS A 123 8.51 4.19 15.85
C LYS A 123 8.77 5.43 14.99
N SER A 124 9.05 5.25 13.70
CA SER A 124 9.11 6.38 12.78
C SER A 124 7.78 7.14 12.81
N VAL A 125 7.83 8.46 12.63
CA VAL A 125 6.66 9.36 12.70
C VAL A 125 5.52 8.87 11.81
N LEU A 126 5.84 8.35 10.62
CA LEU A 126 4.84 7.83 9.68
C LEU A 126 4.21 6.52 10.15
N HIS A 127 4.89 5.77 11.03
CA HIS A 127 4.46 4.49 11.61
C HIS A 127 3.91 4.64 13.03
N SER A 128 3.96 5.83 13.62
CA SER A 128 3.39 6.15 14.93
C SER A 128 1.97 6.67 14.85
N VAL A 129 1.39 6.76 13.65
CA VAL A 129 0.03 7.21 13.41
C VAL A 129 -0.72 6.20 12.53
N LYS A 130 -2.04 6.14 12.68
CA LYS A 130 -2.93 5.40 11.78
C LYS A 130 -3.51 6.37 10.76
N TRP A 131 -3.22 6.15 9.49
CA TRP A 131 -3.66 7.03 8.40
C TRP A 131 -5.11 6.77 8.02
N ASP A 132 -5.85 7.81 7.62
CA ASP A 132 -7.15 7.60 6.98
C ASP A 132 -6.98 6.81 5.69
N ARG A 133 -6.00 7.22 4.87
CA ARG A 133 -5.72 6.59 3.58
C ARG A 133 -4.24 6.54 3.27
N ILE A 134 -3.80 5.43 2.67
CA ILE A 134 -2.49 5.30 2.03
C ILE A 134 -2.67 5.05 0.54
N ILE A 135 -1.94 5.81 -0.28
CA ILE A 135 -1.90 5.66 -1.74
C ILE A 135 -0.46 5.33 -2.14
N LEU A 136 -0.25 4.16 -2.73
CA LEU A 136 1.01 3.82 -3.38
C LEU A 136 0.94 4.19 -4.86
N ASP A 137 1.77 5.13 -5.29
CA ASP A 137 1.96 5.41 -6.72
C ASP A 137 3.15 4.62 -7.25
N GLU A 138 3.02 4.18 -8.49
CA GLU A 138 3.88 3.16 -9.10
C GLU A 138 4.10 1.96 -8.15
N ALA A 139 3.00 1.36 -7.70
CA ALA A 139 2.99 0.29 -6.69
C ALA A 139 3.85 -0.94 -7.04
N HIS A 140 4.31 -1.07 -8.29
CA HIS A 140 5.32 -2.07 -8.66
C HIS A 140 6.67 -1.87 -7.92
N CYS A 141 6.91 -0.72 -7.27
CA CYS A 141 8.06 -0.48 -6.41
C CYS A 141 8.13 -1.41 -5.18
N ILE A 142 7.00 -2.00 -4.74
CA ILE A 142 6.95 -2.95 -3.62
C ILE A 142 6.90 -4.42 -4.06
N LYS A 143 7.42 -4.76 -5.24
CA LYS A 143 7.33 -6.11 -5.86
C LYS A 143 7.81 -7.30 -5.01
N SER A 144 8.62 -7.08 -3.97
CA SER A 144 9.13 -8.16 -3.11
C SER A 144 8.82 -7.87 -1.65
N VAL A 145 8.07 -8.77 -1.00
CA VAL A 145 7.72 -8.67 0.44
C VAL A 145 8.95 -8.72 1.36
N HIS A 146 10.08 -9.22 0.86
CA HIS A 146 11.31 -9.36 1.63
C HIS A 146 12.15 -8.08 1.67
N SER A 147 11.93 -7.13 0.76
CA SER A 147 12.71 -5.89 0.71
C SER A 147 12.40 -5.00 1.91
N ASN A 148 13.40 -4.22 2.35
CA ASN A 148 13.23 -3.30 3.47
C ASN A 148 12.20 -2.20 3.17
N SER A 149 12.15 -1.72 1.92
CA SER A 149 11.14 -0.77 1.48
C SER A 149 9.72 -1.34 1.60
N THR A 150 9.49 -2.58 1.16
CA THR A 150 8.17 -3.21 1.26
C THR A 150 7.81 -3.48 2.71
N LYS A 151 8.75 -3.99 3.52
CA LYS A 151 8.52 -4.21 4.97
C LYS A 151 8.12 -2.92 5.68
N ALA A 152 8.77 -1.81 5.35
CA ALA A 152 8.44 -0.50 5.88
C ALA A 152 7.02 -0.07 5.45
N VAL A 153 6.70 -0.18 4.16
CA VAL A 153 5.35 0.16 3.65
C VAL A 153 4.26 -0.74 4.24
N LEU A 154 4.50 -2.03 4.40
CA LEU A 154 3.54 -2.99 4.98
C LEU A 154 3.29 -2.74 6.47
N ALA A 155 4.25 -2.13 7.17
CA ALA A 155 4.13 -1.76 8.58
C ALA A 155 3.28 -0.50 8.81
N LEU A 156 2.87 0.22 7.74
CA LEU A 156 1.98 1.36 7.85
C LEU A 156 0.53 0.92 8.09
N GLU A 157 -0.12 1.56 9.05
CA GLU A 157 -1.52 1.31 9.41
C GLU A 157 -2.45 2.34 8.76
N SER A 158 -3.57 1.87 8.19
CA SER A 158 -4.59 2.76 7.62
C SER A 158 -5.97 2.12 7.50
N PHE A 159 -7.00 2.95 7.30
CA PHE A 159 -8.37 2.49 7.00
C PHE A 159 -8.55 2.16 5.52
N TYR A 160 -8.05 3.02 4.62
CA TYR A 160 -8.15 2.84 3.18
C TYR A 160 -6.77 2.67 2.53
N LYS A 161 -6.63 1.71 1.62
CA LYS A 161 -5.38 1.47 0.90
C LYS A 161 -5.63 1.41 -0.60
N TRP A 162 -4.86 2.18 -1.35
CA TRP A 162 -4.93 2.24 -2.81
C TRP A 162 -3.56 1.98 -3.42
N ALA A 163 -3.53 1.17 -4.48
CA ALA A 163 -2.34 0.92 -5.27
C ALA A 163 -2.56 1.39 -6.70
N LEU A 164 -1.82 2.42 -7.11
CA LEU A 164 -1.83 2.98 -8.45
C LEU A 164 -0.59 2.47 -9.19
N THR A 165 -0.78 1.73 -10.28
CA THR A 165 0.34 1.26 -11.10
C THR A 165 -0.10 1.11 -12.55
N GLY A 166 0.80 1.44 -13.48
CA GLY A 166 0.60 1.16 -14.90
C GLY A 166 0.86 -0.31 -15.27
N THR A 167 1.67 -1.00 -14.46
CA THR A 167 2.19 -2.34 -14.70
C THR A 167 2.14 -3.15 -13.40
N PRO A 168 0.96 -3.72 -13.04
CA PRO A 168 0.81 -4.44 -11.76
C PRO A 168 1.57 -5.77 -11.70
N LEU A 169 1.93 -6.35 -12.85
CA LEU A 169 2.71 -7.59 -12.98
C LEU A 169 3.85 -7.33 -13.96
N GLN A 170 5.10 -7.50 -13.54
CA GLN A 170 6.28 -7.32 -14.41
C GLN A 170 6.95 -8.66 -14.71
N ASN A 171 7.34 -9.40 -13.68
CA ASN A 171 8.20 -10.59 -13.84
C ASN A 171 7.48 -11.90 -13.48
N HIS A 172 6.93 -12.00 -12.27
CA HIS A 172 6.33 -13.24 -11.77
C HIS A 172 5.12 -12.98 -10.88
N ILE A 173 4.25 -13.98 -10.69
CA ILE A 173 3.00 -13.83 -9.95
C ILE A 173 3.19 -13.45 -8.47
N GLY A 174 4.34 -13.80 -7.89
CA GLY A 174 4.72 -13.36 -6.55
C GLY A 174 4.82 -11.84 -6.38
N GLU A 175 4.96 -11.06 -7.45
CA GLU A 175 4.95 -9.58 -7.37
C GLU A 175 3.54 -9.05 -7.09
N LEU A 176 2.52 -9.77 -7.53
CA LEU A 176 1.13 -9.40 -7.26
C LEU A 176 0.79 -9.63 -5.79
N TYR A 177 1.38 -10.66 -5.17
CA TYR A 177 1.20 -10.94 -3.75
C TYR A 177 1.56 -9.75 -2.88
N SER A 178 2.65 -9.03 -3.16
CA SER A 178 3.05 -7.90 -2.32
C SER A 178 2.03 -6.76 -2.33
N VAL A 179 1.39 -6.51 -3.47
CA VAL A 179 0.30 -5.52 -3.59
C VAL A 179 -0.94 -6.02 -2.87
N VAL A 180 -1.32 -7.28 -3.04
CA VAL A 180 -2.46 -7.89 -2.33
C VAL A 180 -2.24 -7.89 -0.81
N ARG A 181 -1.00 -8.16 -0.36
CA ARG A 181 -0.54 -8.07 1.03
C ARG A 181 -0.66 -6.66 1.58
N PHE A 182 -0.24 -5.66 0.81
CA PHE A 182 -0.42 -4.25 1.17
C PHE A 182 -1.89 -3.91 1.36
N LEU A 183 -2.75 -4.29 0.41
CA LEU A 183 -4.21 -4.09 0.46
C LEU A 183 -4.91 -4.90 1.56
N GLN A 184 -4.22 -5.86 2.20
CA GLN A 184 -4.73 -6.71 3.28
C GLN A 184 -6.01 -7.48 2.91
N VAL A 185 -6.05 -8.02 1.70
CA VAL A 185 -7.24 -8.74 1.21
C VAL A 185 -7.31 -10.14 1.82
N THR A 186 -8.15 -10.31 2.83
CA THR A 186 -8.42 -11.62 3.43
C THR A 186 -9.41 -12.42 2.57
N PRO A 187 -9.26 -13.76 2.48
CA PRO A 187 -8.28 -14.61 3.16
C PRO A 187 -6.90 -14.70 2.46
N TYR A 188 -6.72 -14.10 1.29
CA TYR A 188 -5.60 -14.37 0.38
C TYR A 188 -4.21 -14.06 0.96
N VAL A 189 -4.15 -13.13 1.91
CA VAL A 189 -2.90 -12.69 2.56
C VAL A 189 -2.55 -13.47 3.83
N CYS A 190 -3.42 -14.38 4.27
CA CYS A 190 -3.27 -15.04 5.56
C CYS A 190 -2.51 -16.37 5.43
N TYR A 191 -1.78 -16.71 6.50
CA TYR A 191 -1.33 -18.04 6.79
C TYR A 191 -2.45 -18.84 7.46
N PHE A 192 -2.57 -20.12 7.09
CA PHE A 192 -3.52 -21.08 7.64
C PHE A 192 -2.76 -22.30 8.16
N CYS A 193 -3.36 -23.03 9.10
CA CYS A 193 -2.87 -24.34 9.55
C CYS A 193 -3.68 -25.47 8.91
N GLU A 194 -3.02 -26.59 8.60
CA GLU A 194 -3.69 -27.78 8.08
C GLU A 194 -4.48 -28.54 9.16
N ASP A 195 -4.06 -28.41 10.42
CA ASP A 195 -4.62 -29.18 11.54
C ASP A 195 -5.67 -28.39 12.35
N CYS A 196 -5.81 -27.07 12.13
CA CYS A 196 -6.81 -26.25 12.83
C CYS A 196 -7.15 -24.93 12.10
N ASN A 197 -8.16 -24.21 12.61
CA ASN A 197 -8.67 -22.96 12.05
C ASN A 197 -7.85 -21.71 12.43
N CYS A 198 -6.58 -21.85 12.82
CA CYS A 198 -5.77 -20.68 13.16
C CYS A 198 -5.40 -19.89 11.89
N THR A 199 -5.41 -18.55 12.00
CA THR A 199 -5.17 -17.65 10.87
C THR A 199 -4.37 -16.43 11.28
N GLY A 200 -3.35 -16.09 10.50
CA GLY A 200 -2.47 -14.96 10.84
C GLY A 200 -1.95 -14.23 9.60
N LEU A 201 -1.80 -12.91 9.71
CA LEU A 201 -1.20 -12.09 8.66
C LEU A 201 0.33 -12.20 8.65
N ASP A 202 0.93 -12.26 9.83
CA ASP A 202 2.37 -12.45 10.02
C ASP A 202 2.60 -13.74 10.80
N PHE A 203 3.38 -14.64 10.22
CA PHE A 203 3.74 -15.91 10.83
C PHE A 203 5.23 -15.93 11.18
N SER A 204 5.54 -16.21 12.45
CA SER A 204 6.91 -16.46 12.88
C SER A 204 7.23 -17.94 12.67
N PHE A 205 8.34 -18.24 12.00
CA PHE A 205 8.82 -19.62 11.82
C PHE A 205 9.16 -20.34 13.14
N ASP A 206 9.17 -19.64 14.27
CA ASP A 206 9.47 -20.25 15.57
C ASP A 206 8.22 -20.86 16.23
N ALA A 207 7.07 -20.19 16.14
CA ALA A 207 5.83 -20.63 16.79
C ALA A 207 4.61 -19.87 16.25
N CYS A 208 3.48 -20.58 16.18
CA CYS A 208 2.18 -19.96 15.94
C CYS A 208 1.67 -19.29 17.22
N PRO A 209 1.21 -18.03 17.19
CA PRO A 209 0.65 -17.37 18.36
C PRO A 209 -0.75 -17.89 18.75
N GLN A 210 -1.40 -18.66 17.87
CA GLN A 210 -2.80 -19.11 18.04
C GLN A 210 -2.95 -20.62 18.25
N CYS A 211 -1.89 -21.41 18.01
CA CYS A 211 -1.93 -22.85 18.22
C CYS A 211 -0.54 -23.40 18.58
N SER A 212 -0.50 -24.62 19.09
CA SER A 212 0.73 -25.34 19.45
C SER A 212 1.27 -26.24 18.34
N HIS A 213 0.72 -26.16 17.11
CA HIS A 213 1.19 -26.99 15.99
C HIS A 213 2.53 -26.51 15.46
N GLN A 214 3.24 -27.43 14.79
CA GLN A 214 4.54 -27.15 14.20
C GLN A 214 4.43 -26.07 13.11
N PRO A 215 5.44 -25.19 12.98
CA PRO A 215 5.46 -24.17 11.94
C PRO A 215 5.32 -24.70 10.51
N ALA A 216 5.83 -25.91 10.23
CA ALA A 216 5.69 -26.56 8.93
C ALA A 216 4.24 -26.90 8.54
N ARG A 217 3.33 -27.00 9.52
CA ARG A 217 1.88 -27.22 9.27
C ARG A 217 1.15 -25.95 8.85
N HIS A 218 1.85 -24.82 8.81
CA HIS A 218 1.29 -23.54 8.41
C HIS A 218 1.73 -23.20 6.99
N PHE A 219 0.77 -22.86 6.15
CA PHE A 219 1.02 -22.48 4.77
C PHE A 219 0.44 -21.11 4.47
N LEU A 220 1.12 -20.36 3.62
CA LEU A 220 0.59 -19.12 3.06
C LEU A 220 -0.44 -19.48 2.00
N TRP A 221 -1.68 -18.98 2.14
CA TRP A 221 -2.75 -19.26 1.18
C TRP A 221 -2.35 -18.93 -0.26
N TRP A 222 -1.77 -17.75 -0.48
CA TRP A 222 -1.33 -17.31 -1.81
C TRP A 222 -0.30 -18.27 -2.40
N LYS A 223 0.66 -18.71 -1.58
CA LYS A 223 1.73 -19.59 -2.03
C LYS A 223 1.17 -20.94 -2.49
N LYS A 224 0.31 -21.55 -1.68
CA LYS A 224 -0.28 -22.88 -1.92
C LYS A 224 -1.23 -22.93 -3.12
N TYR A 225 -2.05 -21.90 -3.31
CA TYR A 225 -3.15 -21.96 -4.30
C TYR A 225 -2.94 -21.10 -5.55
N ILE A 226 -2.00 -20.17 -5.54
CA ILE A 226 -1.74 -19.27 -6.68
C ILE A 226 -0.31 -19.42 -7.16
N GLU A 227 0.67 -19.22 -6.28
CA GLU A 227 2.07 -19.12 -6.69
C GLU A 227 2.66 -20.47 -7.12
N GLU A 228 2.57 -21.50 -6.29
CA GLU A 228 3.11 -22.83 -6.59
C GLU A 228 2.44 -23.47 -7.81
N PRO A 229 1.09 -23.49 -7.93
CA PRO A 229 0.43 -24.00 -9.13
C PRO A 229 0.74 -23.20 -10.38
N SER A 230 1.01 -21.88 -10.28
CA SER A 230 1.32 -21.08 -11.49
C SER A 230 2.61 -21.47 -12.21
N TRP A 231 3.47 -22.28 -11.57
CA TRP A 231 4.71 -22.77 -12.17
C TRP A 231 4.50 -24.04 -13.02
N SER A 232 3.38 -24.74 -12.85
CA SER A 232 3.03 -25.90 -13.65
C SER A 232 2.27 -25.48 -14.91
N TYR A 233 2.47 -26.23 -16.00
CA TYR A 233 1.76 -26.05 -17.29
C TYR A 233 0.55 -26.99 -17.43
N ASP A 234 0.14 -27.62 -16.34
CA ASP A 234 -0.98 -28.55 -16.27
C ASP A 234 -2.32 -27.82 -16.03
N ASP A 235 -3.37 -28.60 -15.83
CA ASP A 235 -4.70 -28.09 -15.55
C ASP A 235 -4.75 -27.31 -14.22
N GLU A 236 -3.96 -27.71 -13.22
CA GLU A 236 -3.88 -27.00 -11.94
C GLU A 236 -3.33 -25.57 -12.10
N GLY A 237 -2.29 -25.41 -12.91
CA GLY A 237 -1.74 -24.08 -13.23
C GLY A 237 -2.73 -23.20 -13.99
N ARG A 238 -3.49 -23.77 -14.94
CA ARG A 238 -4.55 -23.04 -15.64
C ARG A 238 -5.68 -22.62 -14.70
N ASP A 239 -6.12 -23.51 -13.82
CA ASP A 239 -7.17 -23.24 -12.85
C ASP A 239 -6.78 -22.14 -11.86
N ALA A 240 -5.53 -22.16 -11.37
CA ALA A 240 -5.00 -21.10 -10.52
C ALA A 240 -5.05 -19.72 -11.21
N MET A 241 -4.70 -19.66 -12.50
CA MET A 241 -4.76 -18.41 -13.29
C MET A 241 -6.19 -17.94 -13.57
N VAL A 242 -7.11 -18.86 -13.86
CA VAL A 242 -8.54 -18.54 -14.01
C VAL A 242 -9.09 -17.98 -12.70
N TRP A 243 -8.74 -18.61 -11.58
CA TRP A 243 -9.18 -18.19 -10.27
C TRP A 243 -8.62 -16.81 -9.89
N LEU A 244 -7.33 -16.59 -10.12
CA LEU A 244 -6.70 -15.29 -9.93
C LEU A 244 -7.42 -14.19 -10.71
N LYS A 245 -7.68 -14.44 -12.01
CA LYS A 245 -8.31 -13.44 -12.88
C LYS A 245 -9.76 -13.15 -12.48
N HIS A 246 -10.56 -14.19 -12.29
CA HIS A 246 -12.01 -14.06 -12.19
C HIS A 246 -12.54 -13.89 -10.76
N LYS A 247 -11.81 -14.37 -9.75
CA LYS A 247 -12.22 -14.26 -8.34
C LYS A 247 -11.46 -13.19 -7.59
N ILE A 248 -10.14 -13.12 -7.74
CA ILE A 248 -9.29 -12.21 -6.97
C ILE A 248 -9.20 -10.85 -7.67
N LEU A 249 -8.70 -10.81 -8.90
CA LEU A 249 -8.44 -9.55 -9.61
C LEU A 249 -9.72 -8.82 -10.02
N LYS A 250 -10.81 -9.54 -10.29
CA LYS A 250 -12.08 -8.92 -10.68
C LYS A 250 -12.64 -7.98 -9.61
N SER A 251 -12.48 -8.31 -8.32
CA SER A 251 -12.95 -7.46 -7.21
C SER A 251 -11.91 -6.42 -6.77
N LEU A 252 -10.63 -6.66 -7.04
CA LEU A 252 -9.54 -5.82 -6.53
C LEU A 252 -8.98 -4.82 -7.54
N LEU A 253 -9.06 -5.12 -8.83
CA LEU A 253 -8.35 -4.37 -9.87
C LEU A 253 -9.34 -3.70 -10.83
N LEU A 254 -9.32 -2.37 -10.82
CA LEU A 254 -9.92 -1.57 -11.89
C LEU A 254 -8.86 -1.29 -12.96
N ARG A 255 -8.99 -1.92 -14.12
CA ARG A 255 -8.11 -1.69 -15.28
C ARG A 255 -8.92 -1.16 -16.46
N ARG A 256 -8.44 -0.07 -17.06
CA ARG A 256 -8.91 0.46 -18.34
C ARG A 256 -7.78 0.41 -19.34
N THR A 257 -8.08 0.13 -20.61
CA THR A 257 -7.07 0.20 -21.67
C THR A 257 -7.29 1.43 -22.55
N LYS A 258 -6.19 1.94 -23.14
CA LYS A 258 -6.26 3.03 -24.12
C LYS A 258 -7.10 2.65 -25.34
N LYS A 259 -7.13 1.36 -25.70
CA LYS A 259 -7.95 0.84 -26.80
C LYS A 259 -9.44 0.95 -26.50
N GLU A 260 -9.86 0.59 -25.29
CA GLU A 260 -11.25 0.75 -24.83
C GLU A 260 -11.67 2.22 -24.72
N ARG A 261 -10.74 3.12 -24.42
CA ARG A 261 -10.99 4.55 -24.18
C ARG A 261 -10.46 5.44 -25.30
N ALA A 262 -10.26 4.91 -26.49
CA ALA A 262 -9.64 5.64 -27.59
C ALA A 262 -10.46 6.87 -28.01
N VAL A 263 -11.80 6.74 -27.97
CA VAL A 263 -12.76 7.81 -28.25
C VAL A 263 -12.64 8.94 -27.23
N ASP A 264 -12.60 8.60 -25.93
CA ASP A 264 -12.48 9.57 -24.83
C ASP A 264 -11.12 10.28 -24.80
N LEU A 265 -10.06 9.60 -25.28
CA LEU A 265 -8.68 10.06 -25.17
C LEU A 265 -8.16 10.77 -26.43
N ALA A 266 -8.96 10.88 -27.49
CA ALA A 266 -8.59 11.48 -28.78
C ALA A 266 -7.17 11.09 -29.24
N LEU A 267 -6.82 9.80 -29.07
CA LEU A 267 -5.44 9.36 -29.25
C LEU A 267 -5.04 9.40 -30.73
N PRO A 268 -3.90 10.00 -31.09
CA PRO A 268 -3.38 9.90 -32.45
C PRO A 268 -3.04 8.44 -32.78
N THR A 269 -3.07 8.10 -34.06
CA THR A 269 -2.71 6.76 -34.54
C THR A 269 -1.30 6.40 -34.10
N LYS A 270 -1.13 5.20 -33.52
CA LYS A 270 0.17 4.72 -33.06
C LYS A 270 1.01 4.29 -34.26
N THR A 271 1.93 5.14 -34.72
CA THR A 271 2.93 4.78 -35.71
C THR A 271 4.12 4.12 -35.01
N ILE A 272 4.36 2.85 -35.28
CA ILE A 272 5.59 2.16 -34.85
C ILE A 272 6.56 2.29 -36.01
N CYS A 273 7.50 3.23 -35.93
CA CYS A 273 8.58 3.28 -36.90
C CYS A 273 9.62 2.23 -36.53
N PRO A 274 9.82 1.17 -37.33
CA PRO A 274 11.01 0.33 -37.16
C PRO A 274 12.23 1.22 -37.41
N GLY A 275 13.06 1.40 -36.37
CA GLY A 275 14.36 2.04 -36.54
C GLY A 275 15.20 1.24 -37.52
N TRP A 276 16.05 1.95 -38.28
CA TRP A 276 16.92 1.51 -39.38
C TRP A 276 16.32 1.70 -40.78
N LYS A 277 16.24 2.97 -41.17
CA LYS A 277 16.84 3.50 -42.40
C LYS A 277 16.78 5.03 -42.34
N CYS A 278 17.84 5.61 -41.76
CA CYS A 278 18.27 6.94 -42.13
C CYS A 278 19.48 6.71 -43.05
N ASP A 279 19.25 6.83 -44.36
CA ASP A 279 20.29 7.23 -45.31
C ASP A 279 20.10 8.74 -45.56
#